data_AF-A0A5A7RXM9-F1
#
_entry.id   AF-A0A5A7RXM9-F1
#
_cell.length_a   1.000
_cell.length_b   1.000
_cell.length_c   1.000
_cell.angle_alpha   90.00
_cell.angle_beta   90.00
_cell.angle_gamma   90.00
#
_symmetry.space_group_name_H-M   'P 1'
#
loop_
_entity.id
_entity.type
_entity.pdbx_description
1 polymer ?
#
loop_
_entity_poly.entity_id
_entity_poly.type
_entity_poly.pdbx_seq_one_letter_code
_entity_poly.pdbx_strand_id
1 'polypeptide(L)'
;MRPTFMPEILPHREKEINNLASVLVPALRDETPSNVFIYGKTGTGKTAVTKFVGKELLKKGRETGKKVNFIYINCEVVDTQYRLLQNITNHLIDDWSERIPFTGWPTDEVYAKLKQMIEKEGGVT
;
A
#
# COMPACT_ATOMS: atom_id res chain seq x y z
N MET A 1 -22.05 9.19 -8.85
CA MET A 1 -20.74 8.86 -8.23
C MET A 1 -20.54 9.76 -7.02
N ARG A 2 -20.31 9.22 -5.83
CA ARG A 2 -19.89 10.04 -4.67
C ARG A 2 -18.41 10.38 -4.87
N PRO A 3 -17.96 11.63 -4.62
CA PRO A 3 -16.54 11.95 -4.66
C PRO A 3 -15.81 11.12 -3.60
N THR A 4 -14.69 10.50 -3.96
CA THR A 4 -13.76 9.84 -3.03
C THR A 4 -12.96 10.90 -2.25
N PHE A 5 -13.65 11.88 -1.69
CA PHE A 5 -13.03 12.99 -0.97
C PHE A 5 -12.48 12.46 0.37
N MET A 6 -11.17 12.40 0.48
CA MET A 6 -10.48 12.15 1.74
C MET A 6 -10.11 13.52 2.34
N PRO A 7 -10.69 13.90 3.49
CA PRO A 7 -10.38 15.19 4.10
C PRO A 7 -8.91 15.22 4.56
N GLU A 8 -8.35 16.44 4.63
CA GLU A 8 -6.99 16.66 5.13
C GLU A 8 -6.86 16.39 6.63
N ILE A 9 -7.98 16.38 7.35
CA ILE A 9 -8.05 16.11 8.79
C ILE A 9 -9.17 15.09 9.03
N LEU A 10 -8.89 14.05 9.81
CA LEU A 10 -9.88 13.10 10.30
C LEU A 10 -10.14 13.40 11.79
N PRO A 11 -11.12 14.27 12.11
CA PRO A 11 -11.38 14.65 13.49
C PRO A 11 -11.77 13.42 14.33
N HIS A 12 -11.35 13.40 15.59
CA HIS A 12 -11.60 12.32 16.55
C HIS A 12 -10.98 10.97 16.18
N ARG A 13 -9.97 10.97 15.29
CA ARG A 13 -9.18 9.78 14.90
C ARG A 13 -7.69 9.94 15.16
N GLU A 14 -7.32 10.95 15.94
CA GLU A 14 -5.93 11.29 16.23
C GLU A 14 -5.23 10.11 16.93
N LYS A 15 -5.92 9.41 17.84
CA LYS A 15 -5.38 8.25 18.52
C LYS A 15 -5.09 7.10 17.55
N GLU A 16 -6.04 6.76 16.68
CA GLU A 16 -5.86 5.69 15.69
C GLU A 16 -4.80 6.03 14.64
N ILE A 17 -4.75 7.30 14.21
CA ILE A 17 -3.70 7.82 13.32
C ILE A 17 -2.34 7.66 13.98
N ASN A 18 -2.16 8.13 15.22
CA ASN A 18 -0.89 8.06 15.92
C ASN A 18 -0.45 6.62 16.18
N ASN A 19 -1.37 5.73 16.53
CA ASN A 19 -1.08 4.31 16.73
C ASN A 19 -0.67 3.61 15.44
N LEU A 20 -1.35 3.90 14.32
CA LEU A 20 -0.97 3.30 13.04
C LEU A 20 0.36 3.88 12.53
N ALA A 21 0.56 5.19 12.68
CA ALA A 21 1.80 5.85 12.31
C ALA A 21 3.00 5.32 13.10
N SER A 22 2.87 5.12 14.42
CA SER A 22 3.97 4.62 15.24
C SER A 22 4.45 3.23 14.81
N VAL A 23 3.56 2.39 14.28
CA VAL A 23 3.91 1.07 13.74
C VAL A 23 4.59 1.16 12.38
N LEU A 24 4.23 2.15 11.55
CA LEU A 24 4.72 2.28 10.17
C LEU A 24 5.94 3.19 10.01
N VAL A 25 6.21 4.10 10.96
CA VAL A 25 7.37 5.01 10.95
C VAL A 25 8.74 4.30 10.83
N PRO A 26 8.97 3.07 11.35
CA PRO A 26 10.20 2.33 11.09
C PRO A 26 10.57 2.23 9.59
N ALA A 27 9.57 2.18 8.69
CA ALA A 27 9.81 2.17 7.25
C ALA A 27 10.54 3.43 6.73
N LEU A 28 10.40 4.57 7.42
CA LEU A 28 11.14 5.81 7.11
C LEU A 28 12.59 5.79 7.63
N ARG A 29 12.96 4.77 8.41
CA ARG A 29 14.30 4.56 8.97
C ARG A 29 15.03 3.39 8.32
N ASP A 30 14.50 2.89 7.21
CA ASP A 30 14.95 1.67 6.53
C ASP A 30 14.88 0.41 7.42
N GLU A 31 13.96 0.40 8.39
CA GLU A 31 13.67 -0.74 9.26
C GLU A 31 12.36 -1.41 8.83
N THR A 32 12.22 -2.71 9.08
CA THR A 32 10.98 -3.45 8.81
C THR A 32 9.88 -3.08 9.82
N PRO A 33 8.77 -2.45 9.39
CA PRO A 33 7.63 -2.19 10.28
C PRO A 33 6.85 -3.47 10.60
N SER A 34 6.14 -3.48 11.73
CA SER A 34 5.27 -4.60 12.10
C SER A 34 4.00 -4.66 11.26
N ASN A 35 3.51 -5.88 11.01
CA ASN A 35 2.20 -6.09 10.38
C ASN A 35 1.06 -5.59 11.28
N VAL A 36 0.05 -4.96 10.68
CA VAL A 36 -1.12 -4.41 11.40
C VAL A 36 -2.40 -5.06 10.89
N PHE A 37 -3.24 -5.53 11.82
CA PHE A 37 -4.59 -6.00 11.55
C PHE A 37 -5.63 -5.07 12.19
N ILE A 38 -6.46 -4.43 11.37
CA ILE A 38 -7.46 -3.45 11.83
C ILE A 38 -8.87 -4.02 11.62
N TYR A 39 -9.65 -4.11 12.69
CA TYR A 39 -11.02 -4.63 12.68
C TYR A 39 -12.01 -3.64 13.30
N GLY A 40 -13.31 -3.84 13.04
CA GLY A 40 -14.40 -3.00 13.58
C GLY A 40 -15.58 -2.89 12.62
N LYS A 41 -16.71 -2.35 13.09
CA LYS A 41 -17.95 -2.19 12.29
C LYS A 41 -17.73 -1.40 11.00
N THR A 42 -18.56 -1.59 9.98
CA THR A 42 -18.53 -0.78 8.75
C THR A 42 -18.79 0.70 9.07
N GLY A 43 -18.21 1.61 8.27
CA GLY A 43 -18.37 3.06 8.48
C GLY A 43 -17.55 3.66 9.64
N THR A 44 -16.74 2.88 10.38
CA THR A 44 -15.92 3.41 11.50
C THR A 44 -14.64 4.12 11.09
N GLY A 45 -14.41 4.37 9.79
CA GLY A 45 -13.26 5.14 9.33
C GLY A 45 -11.95 4.36 9.14
N LYS A 46 -11.94 3.03 9.28
CA LYS A 46 -10.74 2.18 9.08
C LYS A 46 -9.99 2.51 7.78
N THR A 47 -10.70 2.44 6.65
CA THR A 47 -10.14 2.74 5.32
C THR A 47 -9.68 4.19 5.18
N ALA A 48 -10.35 5.13 5.85
CA ALA A 48 -9.96 6.54 5.80
C ALA A 48 -8.65 6.76 6.56
N VAL A 49 -8.54 6.21 7.77
CA VAL A 49 -7.32 6.30 8.61
C VAL A 49 -6.13 5.66 7.92
N THR A 50 -6.28 4.45 7.34
CA THR A 50 -5.16 3.78 6.67
C THR A 50 -4.66 4.52 5.43
N LYS A 51 -5.58 5.03 4.59
CA LYS A 51 -5.21 5.84 3.43
C LYS A 51 -4.57 7.17 3.83
N PHE A 52 -5.07 7.79 4.90
CA PHE A 52 -4.50 9.03 5.42
C PHE A 52 -3.06 8.82 5.88
N VAL A 53 -2.82 7.84 6.77
CA VAL A 53 -1.47 7.55 7.27
C VAL A 53 -0.54 7.13 6.14
N GLY A 54 -0.99 6.31 5.20
CA GLY A 54 -0.20 5.92 4.03
C GLY A 54 0.22 7.12 3.16
N LYS A 55 -0.70 8.07 2.93
CA LYS A 55 -0.41 9.32 2.21
C LYS A 55 0.62 10.18 2.94
N GLU A 56 0.48 10.32 4.25
CA GLU A 56 1.45 11.07 5.07
C GLU A 56 2.81 10.38 5.12
N LEU A 57 2.86 9.04 5.14
CA LEU A 57 4.10 8.27 5.07
C LEU A 57 4.83 8.51 3.73
N LEU A 58 4.11 8.48 2.61
CA LEU A 58 4.67 8.83 1.28
C LEU A 58 5.19 10.27 1.23
N LYS A 59 4.43 11.21 1.80
CA LYS A 59 4.81 12.63 1.86
C LYS A 59 6.11 12.79 2.66
N LYS A 60 6.17 12.19 3.84
CA LYS A 60 7.37 12.22 4.69
C LYS A 60 8.56 11.55 4.05
N GLY A 61 8.37 10.41 3.38
CA GLY A 61 9.42 9.75 2.62
C GLY A 61 10.07 10.67 1.58
N ARG A 62 9.25 11.41 0.81
CA ARG A 62 9.77 12.42 -0.13
C ARG A 62 10.51 13.55 0.56
N GLU A 63 9.99 14.08 1.67
CA GLU A 63 10.63 15.16 2.44
C GLU A 63 11.97 14.73 3.04
N THR A 64 12.13 13.45 3.43
CA THR A 64 13.34 12.91 4.06
C THR A 64 14.27 12.18 3.10
N GLY A 65 13.96 12.16 1.80
CA GLY A 65 14.75 11.42 0.80
C GLY A 65 14.70 9.90 0.95
N LYS A 66 13.66 9.37 1.61
CA LYS A 66 13.43 7.93 1.81
C LYS A 66 12.45 7.39 0.77
N LYS A 67 12.83 6.30 0.12
CA LYS A 67 11.99 5.63 -0.88
C LYS A 67 10.96 4.75 -0.17
N VAL A 68 9.72 5.22 -0.12
CA VAL A 68 8.60 4.47 0.45
C VAL A 68 7.50 4.32 -0.60
N ASN A 69 6.97 3.11 -0.75
CA ASN A 69 5.83 2.80 -1.60
C ASN A 69 4.61 2.50 -0.72
N PHE A 70 3.43 3.00 -1.11
CA PHE A 70 2.17 2.71 -0.42
C PHE A 70 1.12 2.28 -1.44
N ILE A 71 0.73 0.99 -1.36
CA ILE A 71 -0.20 0.36 -2.29
C ILE A 71 -1.52 0.10 -1.55
N TYR A 72 -2.60 0.71 -2.02
CA TYR A 72 -3.95 0.42 -1.53
C TYR A 72 -4.69 -0.49 -2.51
N ILE A 73 -5.16 -1.64 -2.02
CA ILE A 73 -5.98 -2.59 -2.79
C ILE A 73 -7.30 -2.82 -2.06
N ASN A 74 -8.41 -2.68 -2.78
CA ASN A 74 -9.73 -3.06 -2.28
C ASN A 74 -10.05 -4.50 -2.72
N CYS A 75 -9.97 -5.45 -1.80
CA CYS A 75 -10.24 -6.87 -2.10
C CYS A 75 -11.71 -7.20 -2.36
N GLU A 76 -12.65 -6.26 -2.13
CA GLU A 76 -14.04 -6.39 -2.61
C GLU A 76 -14.13 -6.21 -4.13
N VAL A 77 -13.15 -5.53 -4.75
CA VAL A 77 -13.07 -5.28 -6.20
C VAL A 77 -12.01 -6.17 -6.88
N VAL A 78 -10.94 -6.46 -6.16
CA VAL A 78 -9.82 -7.33 -6.58
C VAL A 78 -9.86 -8.61 -5.75
N ASP A 79 -10.58 -9.60 -6.25
CA ASP A 79 -11.07 -10.76 -5.49
C ASP A 79 -10.41 -12.10 -5.89
N THR A 80 -9.42 -12.08 -6.78
CA THR A 80 -8.65 -13.27 -7.16
C THR A 80 -7.17 -13.11 -6.83
N GLN A 81 -6.52 -14.22 -6.49
CA GLN A 81 -5.07 -14.25 -6.21
C GLN A 81 -4.26 -13.69 -7.38
N TYR A 82 -4.60 -14.07 -8.61
CA TYR A 82 -3.96 -13.54 -9.82
C TYR A 82 -4.06 -12.01 -9.87
N ARG A 83 -5.28 -11.46 -9.75
CA ARG A 83 -5.48 -10.01 -9.87
C ARG A 83 -4.81 -9.26 -8.73
N LEU A 84 -4.76 -9.82 -7.52
CA LEU A 84 -4.06 -9.23 -6.39
C LEU A 84 -2.55 -9.11 -6.69
N LEU A 85 -1.90 -10.21 -7.06
CA LEU A 85 -0.47 -10.22 -7.38
C LEU A 85 -0.16 -9.30 -8.57
N GLN A 86 -0.99 -9.33 -9.61
CA GLN A 86 -0.86 -8.48 -10.79
C GLN A 86 -0.99 -6.98 -10.44
N ASN A 87 -1.94 -6.61 -9.57
CA ASN A 87 -2.11 -5.22 -9.13
C ASN A 87 -0.91 -4.73 -8.31
N ILE A 88 -0.39 -5.54 -7.38
CA ILE A 88 0.81 -5.19 -6.60
C ILE A 88 2.00 -5.03 -7.55
N THR A 89 2.23 -5.99 -8.44
CA THR A 89 3.39 -6.00 -9.33
C THR A 89 3.37 -4.81 -10.29
N ASN A 90 2.22 -4.52 -10.93
CA ASN A 90 2.09 -3.40 -11.85
C ASN A 90 2.20 -2.03 -11.17
N HIS A 91 2.04 -1.96 -9.84
CA HIS A 91 2.32 -0.74 -9.08
C HIS A 91 3.82 -0.46 -8.92
N LEU A 92 4.66 -1.50 -8.98
CA LEU A 92 6.12 -1.41 -8.91
C LEU A 92 6.77 -1.24 -10.29
N ILE A 93 5.99 -1.32 -11.37
CA ILE A 93 6.48 -1.23 -12.75
C ILE A 93 6.15 0.15 -13.33
N ASP A 94 7.21 0.91 -13.61
CA ASP A 94 7.13 2.21 -14.27
C ASP A 94 6.91 2.08 -15.79
N ASP A 95 7.58 1.13 -16.45
CA ASP A 95 7.45 0.91 -17.90
C ASP A 95 6.14 0.18 -18.23
N TRP A 96 5.28 0.84 -18.98
CA TRP A 96 3.99 0.28 -19.39
C TRP A 96 4.13 -1.03 -20.19
N SER A 97 5.19 -1.16 -20.99
CA SER A 97 5.44 -2.34 -21.82
C SER A 97 5.81 -3.59 -21.01
N GLU A 98 6.28 -3.42 -19.78
CA GLU A 98 6.61 -4.52 -18.86
C GLU A 98 5.43 -4.96 -17.98
N ARG A 99 4.29 -4.28 -18.05
CA ARG A 99 3.14 -4.57 -17.18
C ARG A 99 2.52 -5.91 -17.48
N ILE A 100 2.14 -6.61 -16.41
CA ILE A 100 1.45 -7.88 -16.47
C ILE A 100 0.03 -7.68 -16.99
N PRO A 101 -0.39 -8.42 -18.03
CA PRO A 101 -1.72 -8.29 -18.62
C PRO A 101 -2.82 -8.69 -17.63
N PHE A 102 -4.06 -8.30 -17.94
CA PHE A 102 -5.22 -8.61 -17.10
C PHE A 102 -5.44 -10.13 -16.93
N THR A 103 -5.07 -10.94 -17.93
CA THR A 103 -5.06 -12.41 -17.89
C THR A 103 -3.99 -12.93 -18.85
N GLY A 104 -3.71 -14.23 -18.79
CA GLY A 104 -2.89 -14.94 -19.79
C GLY A 104 -1.54 -15.42 -19.25
N TRP A 105 -1.03 -14.81 -18.17
CA TRP A 105 0.14 -15.32 -17.48
C TRP A 105 -0.26 -16.42 -16.47
N PRO A 106 0.57 -17.45 -16.32
CA PRO A 106 0.52 -18.33 -15.15
C PRO A 106 0.73 -17.53 -13.84
N THR A 107 0.00 -17.89 -12.78
CA THR A 107 0.05 -17.17 -11.49
C THR A 107 1.44 -17.21 -10.85
N ASP A 108 2.19 -18.29 -11.04
CA ASP A 108 3.57 -18.46 -10.60
C ASP A 108 4.53 -17.54 -11.35
N GLU A 109 4.32 -17.29 -12.65
CA GLU A 109 5.08 -16.27 -13.39
C GLU A 109 4.81 -14.86 -12.85
N VAL A 110 3.55 -14.53 -12.55
CA VAL A 110 3.19 -13.25 -11.91
C VAL A 110 3.88 -13.11 -10.54
N TYR A 111 3.90 -14.18 -9.75
CA TYR A 111 4.58 -14.20 -8.46
C TYR A 111 6.10 -14.04 -8.59
N ALA A 112 6.72 -14.72 -9.58
CA ALA A 112 8.15 -14.59 -9.86
C ALA A 112 8.51 -13.15 -10.27
N LYS A 113 7.71 -12.52 -11.15
CA LYS A 113 7.89 -11.12 -11.53
C LYS A 113 7.74 -10.19 -10.33
N LEU A 114 6.75 -10.42 -9.45
CA LEU A 114 6.60 -9.65 -8.21
C LEU A 114 7.87 -9.71 -7.36
N LYS A 115 8.39 -10.91 -7.12
CA LYS A 115 9.62 -11.12 -6.33
C LYS A 115 10.80 -10.36 -6.95
N GLN A 116 10.99 -10.49 -8.26
CA GLN A 116 12.02 -9.76 -9.01
C GLN A 116 11.90 -8.24 -8.83
N MET A 117 10.68 -7.71 -8.91
CA MET A 117 10.45 -6.27 -8.75
C MET A 117 10.74 -5.81 -7.31
N ILE A 118 10.35 -6.58 -6.29
CA ILE A 118 10.66 -6.26 -4.89
C ILE A 118 12.17 -6.28 -4.63
N GLU A 119 12.89 -7.28 -5.17
CA GLU A 119 14.35 -7.37 -5.05
C GLU A 119 15.06 -6.19 -5.75
N LYS A 120 14.57 -5.78 -6.94
CA LYS A 120 15.08 -4.62 -7.68
C LYS A 120 14.89 -3.30 -6.92
N GLU A 121 13.76 -3.16 -6.23
CA GLU A 121 13.43 -1.96 -5.46
C GLU A 121 14.34 -1.76 -4.25
N GLY A 122 14.94 -2.84 -3.72
CA GLY A 122 15.75 -2.84 -2.50
C GLY A 122 14.86 -2.82 -1.26
N GLY A 123 14.61 -4.00 -0.69
CA GLY A 123 13.86 -4.13 0.57
C GLY A 123 14.65 -3.58 1.77
N VAL A 124 13.94 -3.36 2.88
CA VAL A 124 14.56 -3.11 4.19
C VAL A 124 15.05 -4.44 4.77
N THR A 125 16.26 -4.43 5.34
CA THR A 125 16.86 -5.59 6.02
C THR A 125 16.42 -5.71 7.48
#